data_AF-J9SNM6-F1
#
_entry.id   AF-J9SNM6-F1
#
_cell.length_a   1.000
_cell.length_b   1.000
_cell.length_c   1.000
_cell.angle_alpha   90.00
_cell.angle_beta   90.00
_cell.angle_gamma   90.00
#
_symmetry.space_group_name_H-M   'P 1'
#
loop_
_entity.id
_entity.type
_entity.pdbx_description
1 polymer ?
#
loop_
_entity_poly.entity_id
_entity_poly.type
_entity_poly.pdbx_seq_one_letter_code
_entity_poly.pdbx_strand_id
1 'polypeptide(L)' 'MTNYDREVQVLGDAELHASIGKVGLGIDFTTGEVTLGVPDEVGHSTSYHFAPEDWDRIVKMINRAEAERGKVVSAKWDGR' A
#
# COMPACT_ATOMS: atom_id res chain seq x y z
N MET A 1 -19.22 10.30 7.80
CA MET A 1 -17.89 9.68 7.97
C MET A 1 -17.10 9.94 6.72
N THR A 2 -15.85 10.37 6.85
CA THR A 2 -15.08 11.01 5.77
C THR A 2 -14.06 10.02 5.26
N ASN A 3 -14.27 9.43 4.08
CA ASN A 3 -13.26 8.57 3.44
C ASN A 3 -12.02 9.41 3.11
N TYR A 4 -10.83 8.86 3.34
CA TYR A 4 -9.57 9.52 3.00
C TYR A 4 -9.10 8.96 1.66
N ASP A 5 -9.03 9.83 0.65
CA ASP A 5 -8.43 9.52 -0.65
C ASP A 5 -7.19 10.40 -0.87
N ARG A 6 -6.07 9.75 -1.19
CA ARG A 6 -4.85 10.43 -1.60
C ARG A 6 -4.26 9.79 -2.85
N GLU A 7 -4.01 10.61 -3.86
CA GLU A 7 -3.25 10.22 -5.04
C GLU A 7 -1.80 10.70 -4.92
N VAL A 8 -0.85 9.83 -5.25
CA VAL A 8 0.57 10.16 -5.37
C VAL A 8 1.03 9.82 -6.78
N GLN A 9 1.63 10.80 -7.47
CA GLN A 9 2.29 10.53 -8.73
C GLN A 9 3.56 9.71 -8.44
N VAL A 10 3.64 8.50 -8.99
CA VAL A 10 4.86 7.72 -8.99
C VAL A 10 5.55 7.86 -10.34
N LEU A 11 6.87 7.95 -10.30
CA LEU A 11 7.70 7.69 -11.46
C LEU A 11 7.70 6.17 -11.63
N GLY A 12 7.50 5.69 -12.85
CA GLY A 12 7.41 4.24 -13.11
C GLY A 12 8.63 3.51 -12.57
N ASP A 13 8.40 2.33 -12.04
CA ASP A 13 9.41 1.50 -11.39
C ASP A 13 9.37 0.10 -12.01
N ALA A 14 10.48 -0.29 -12.62
CA ALA A 14 10.61 -1.57 -13.31
C ALA A 14 10.59 -2.77 -12.35
N GLU A 15 11.05 -2.59 -11.10
CA GLU A 15 10.99 -3.67 -10.09
C GLU A 15 9.55 -3.90 -9.62
N LEU A 16 8.74 -2.85 -9.63
CA LEU A 16 7.31 -2.92 -9.27
C LEU A 16 6.40 -3.16 -10.47
N HIS A 17 6.96 -3.33 -11.67
CA HIS A 17 6.21 -3.41 -12.94
C HIS A 17 5.20 -2.26 -13.11
N ALA A 18 5.53 -1.08 -12.58
CA ALA A 18 4.63 0.05 -12.49
C ALA A 18 4.93 1.11 -13.57
N SER A 19 3.89 1.60 -14.23
CA SER A 19 3.99 2.78 -15.12
C SER A 19 4.19 4.07 -14.35
N ILE A 20 4.66 5.10 -15.06
CA ILE A 20 4.42 6.47 -14.63
C ILE A 20 2.90 6.68 -14.54
N GLY A 21 2.40 6.95 -13.35
CA GLY A 21 0.97 7.11 -13.12
C GLY A 21 0.66 7.52 -11.68
N LYS A 22 -0.62 7.67 -11.40
CA LYS A 22 -1.09 7.98 -10.05
C LYS A 22 -1.36 6.70 -9.29
N VAL A 23 -0.71 6.54 -8.15
CA VAL A 23 -1.09 5.54 -7.15
C VAL A 23 -2.16 6.17 -6.25
N GLY A 24 -3.31 5.51 -6.15
CA GLY A 24 -4.41 5.94 -5.29
C GLY A 24 -4.44 5.15 -3.99
N LEU A 25 -4.63 5.84 -2.86
CA LEU A 25 -4.88 5.23 -1.56
C LEU A 25 -6.24 5.70 -1.04
N GLY A 26 -7.16 4.76 -0.84
CA GLY A 26 -8.46 4.98 -0.25
C GLY A 26 -8.58 4.29 1.10
N ILE A 27 -9.12 4.96 2.11
CA ILE A 27 -9.40 4.40 3.45
C ILE A 27 -10.88 4.57 3.75
N ASP A 28 -11.56 3.45 4.02
CA ASP A 28 -12.91 3.44 4.59
C ASP A 28 -12.81 3.39 6.11
N PHE A 29 -13.10 4.51 6.78
CA PHE A 29 -13.04 4.58 8.25
C PHE A 29 -14.23 3.88 8.96
N THR A 30 -15.20 3.38 8.21
CA THR A 30 -16.29 2.57 8.76
C THR A 30 -15.85 1.13 8.97
N THR A 31 -15.12 0.59 8.00
CA THR A 31 -14.69 -0.80 7.96
C THR A 31 -13.22 -0.99 8.32
N GLY A 32 -12.43 0.09 8.24
CA GLY A 32 -10.97 0.03 8.33
C GLY A 32 -10.30 -0.55 7.07
N GLU A 33 -11.08 -0.79 6.00
CA GLU A 33 -10.55 -1.32 4.74
C GLU A 33 -9.72 -0.25 4.03
N VAL A 34 -8.59 -0.69 3.47
CA VAL A 34 -7.72 0.17 2.67
C VAL A 34 -7.59 -0.38 1.27
N THR A 35 -7.83 0.49 0.29
CA THR A 35 -7.66 0.18 -1.13
C THR A 35 -6.43 0.89 -1.68
N LEU A 36 -5.56 0.16 -2.36
CA LEU A 36 -4.39 0.69 -3.07
C LEU A 36 -4.50 0.41 -4.56
N GLY A 37 -4.59 1.45 -5.38
CA GLY A 37 -4.57 1.36 -6.84
C GLY A 37 -3.17 1.63 -7.38
N VAL A 38 -2.57 0.66 -8.09
CA VAL A 38 -1.25 0.81 -8.72
C VAL A 38 -1.36 0.63 -10.24
N PRO A 39 -0.91 1.59 -11.05
CA PRO A 39 -0.93 1.46 -12.51
C PRO A 39 0.18 0.53 -13.00
N ASP A 40 -0.17 -0.44 -13.85
CA ASP A 40 0.75 -1.33 -14.55
C ASP A 40 1.40 -0.64 -15.76
N GLU A 41 2.36 -1.31 -16.41
CA GLU A 41 3.12 -0.82 -17.57
C GLU A 41 2.27 -0.42 -18.80
N VAL A 42 1.01 -0.85 -18.89
CA VAL A 42 0.08 -0.51 -19.98
C VAL A 42 -0.99 0.52 -19.57
N GLY A 43 -0.96 0.98 -18.32
CA GLY A 43 -1.86 2.01 -17.80
C GLY A 43 -3.14 1.47 -17.15
N HIS A 44 -3.26 0.15 -16.93
CA HIS A 44 -4.34 -0.40 -16.12
C HIS A 44 -4.03 -0.28 -14.64
N SER A 45 -5.01 0.15 -13.85
CA SER A 45 -4.85 0.20 -12.39
C SER A 45 -5.29 -1.12 -11.78
N THR A 46 -4.34 -1.85 -11.16
CA THR A 46 -4.68 -2.98 -10.29
C THR A 46 -5.01 -2.44 -8.91
N SER A 47 -6.19 -2.78 -8.39
CA SER A 47 -6.62 -2.38 -7.05
C SER A 47 -6.44 -3.54 -6.08
N TYR A 48 -5.76 -3.28 -4.97
CA TYR A 48 -5.57 -4.22 -3.87
C TYR A 48 -6.42 -3.76 -2.69
N HIS A 49 -7.21 -4.67 -2.14
CA HIS A 49 -8.05 -4.44 -0.98
C HIS A 49 -7.42 -5.12 0.22
N PHE A 50 -7.24 -4.38 1.30
CA PHE A 50 -6.65 -4.87 2.53
C PHE A 50 -7.65 -4.71 3.66
N ALA A 51 -8.09 -5.84 4.20
CA ALA A 51 -8.91 -5.85 5.38
C ALA A 51 -8.06 -5.52 6.62
N PRO A 52 -8.68 -5.11 7.74
CA PRO A 52 -7.96 -4.86 8.99
C PRO A 52 -7.02 -6.00 9.39
N GLU A 53 -7.41 -7.26 9.15
CA GLU A 53 -6.62 -8.45 9.50
C GLU A 53 -5.39 -8.65 8.61
N ASP A 54 -5.37 -8.09 7.40
CA ASP A 54 -4.23 -8.18 6.48
C ASP A 54 -3.07 -7.30 6.92
N TRP A 55 -3.33 -6.24 7.70
CA TRP A 55 -2.29 -5.33 8.17
C TRP A 55 -1.23 -6.00 9.02
N ASP A 56 -1.62 -6.97 9.86
CA ASP A 56 -0.67 -7.75 10.64
C ASP A 56 0.30 -8.54 9.74
N ARG A 57 -0.19 -9.05 8.62
CA ARG A 57 0.62 -9.78 7.63
C ARG A 57 1.54 -8.82 6.88
N ILE A 58 1.02 -7.68 6.46
CA ILE A 58 1.78 -6.64 5.75
C ILE A 58 2.90 -6.10 6.64
N VAL A 59 2.61 -5.78 7.90
CA VAL A 59 3.61 -5.33 8.88
C VAL A 59 4.71 -6.37 9.07
N LYS A 60 4.35 -7.66 9.18
CA LYS A 60 5.34 -8.75 9.24
C LYS A 60 6.20 -8.83 7.98
N MET A 61 5.60 -8.69 6.80
CA MET A 61 6.33 -8.69 5.53
C MET A 61 7.31 -7.51 5.44
N ILE A 62 6.88 -6.30 5.80
CA ILE A 62 7.73 -5.09 5.81
C ILE A 62 8.90 -5.27 6.77
N ASN A 63 8.62 -5.69 8.02
CA ASN A 63 9.66 -5.88 9.01
C ASN A 63 10.67 -6.96 8.59
N ARG A 64 10.21 -8.02 7.90
CA ARG A 64 11.09 -9.04 7.32
C ARG A 64 11.96 -8.46 6.20
N ALA A 65 11.37 -7.73 5.25
CA ALA A 65 12.11 -7.14 4.13
C ALA A 65 13.16 -6.12 4.60
N GLU A 66 12.84 -5.31 5.61
CA GLU A 66 13.78 -4.36 6.21
C GLU A 66 14.90 -5.08 6.97
N ALA A 67 14.59 -6.15 7.70
CA ALA A 67 15.59 -6.99 8.35
C ALA A 67 16.56 -7.63 7.34
N GLU A 68 16.06 -8.11 6.21
CA GLU A 68 16.88 -8.64 5.10
C GLU A 68 17.78 -7.57 4.48
N ARG A 69 17.38 -6.28 4.54
CA ARG A 69 18.17 -5.12 4.12
C ARG A 69 19.14 -4.61 5.20
N GLY A 70 19.23 -5.29 6.34
CA GLY A 70 20.10 -4.91 7.47
C GLY A 70 19.60 -3.70 8.26
N LYS A 71 18.34 -3.29 8.08
CA LYS A 71 17.71 -2.18 8.80
C LYS A 71 16.84 -2.74 9.94
N VAL A 72 17.01 -2.20 11.14
CA VAL A 72 16.09 -2.49 12.26
C VAL A 72 14.96 -1.48 12.19
N VAL A 73 13.86 -1.84 11.52
CA VAL A 73 12.64 -1.04 11.52
C VAL A 73 11.52 -1.83 12.21
N SER A 74 10.84 -1.18 13.16
CA SER A 74 9.67 -1.71 13.86
C SER A 74 8.41 -1.06 13.31
N ALA A 75 8.07 -1.36 12.05
CA ALA A 75 6.77 -0.95 11.53
C ALA A 75 5.70 -1.52 12.46
N LYS A 76 4.82 -0.66 12.95
CA LYS A 76 3.69 -1.01 13.81
C LYS A 76 2.46 -0.38 13.21
N TRP A 77 1.41 -1.18 13.11
CA TRP A 77 0.06 -0.72 12.81
C TRP A 77 -0.69 -0.59 14.14
N ASP A 78 -1.25 0.58 14.43
CA ASP A 78 -1.97 0.88 15.68
C ASP A 78 -3.49 0.85 15.53
N GLY A 79 -4.00 0.45 14.35
CA GLY A 79 -5.33 -0.12 14.16
C GLY A 79 -6.51 0.74 14.63
N ARG A 80 -6.42 2.07 14.52
CA ARG A 80 -7.55 2.95 14.83
C ARG A 80 -8.51 3.10 13.67
#